data_AF-A0AAE1GB63-F1
#
_entry.id   AF-A0AAE1GB63-F1
#
_cell.length_a   1.000
_cell.length_b   1.000
_cell.length_c   1.000
_cell.angle_alpha   90.00
_cell.angle_beta   90.00
_cell.angle_gamma   90.00
#
_symmetry.space_group_name_H-M   'P 1'
#
loop_
_entity.id
_entity.type
_entity.pdbx_description
1 polymer ?
#
loop_
_entity_poly.entity_id
_entity_poly.type
_entity_poly.pdbx_seq_one_letter_code
_entity_poly.pdbx_strand_id
1 'polypeptide(L)'
;MIYPGQGYQPLPLQWYPLSVASNNQGELLASFELLLKGGEELPILPPTRGDLYMVPSDVRPQLQKTRVEVLCWGVRNMSTFGLQRVTRPSIEFECGGGRITSPVMSNLRLNPNFDKPHLFFDVELPKEELYMPPLTLCIMDNQAFGRKPVVATAVVTDLHKYIIEPKTTRLPFVIVASKDMGQRVALLAGVCAQCPGIQKHLV
;
A
#
# COMPACT_ATOMS: atom_id res chain seq x y z
N MET A 1 -20.03 23.81 16.60
CA MET A 1 -20.32 24.61 17.81
C MET A 1 -19.39 24.11 18.90
N ILE A 2 -18.47 24.95 19.37
CA ILE A 2 -17.62 24.64 20.53
C ILE A 2 -18.48 24.97 21.76
N TYR A 3 -18.79 23.97 22.59
CA TYR A 3 -19.52 24.20 23.84
C TYR A 3 -18.56 24.78 24.89
N PRO A 4 -19.01 25.74 25.73
CA PRO A 4 -18.19 26.23 26.84
C PRO A 4 -17.80 25.06 27.76
N GLY A 5 -16.50 24.81 27.91
CA GLY A 5 -15.94 23.72 28.72
C GLY A 5 -15.29 22.57 27.94
N GLN A 6 -15.40 22.52 26.61
CA GLN A 6 -14.60 21.61 25.78
C GLN A 6 -13.35 22.35 25.27
N GLY A 7 -12.16 21.84 25.61
CA GLY A 7 -10.90 22.39 25.10
C GLY A 7 -10.87 22.44 23.58
N TYR A 8 -10.08 23.35 23.01
CA TYR A 8 -9.88 23.45 21.57
C TYR A 8 -9.41 22.09 21.01
N GLN A 9 -10.11 21.61 19.98
CA GLN A 9 -9.77 20.40 19.23
C GLN A 9 -9.78 20.76 17.75
N PRO A 10 -8.62 20.71 17.07
CA PRO A 10 -8.56 21.01 15.65
C PRO A 10 -9.42 20.05 14.83
N LEU A 11 -10.00 20.55 13.74
CA LEU A 11 -10.73 19.69 12.81
C LEU A 11 -9.75 18.79 12.03
N PRO A 12 -10.05 17.48 11.87
CA PRO A 12 -9.19 16.56 11.14
C PRO A 12 -9.13 16.91 9.65
N LEU A 13 -8.04 16.51 8.99
CA LEU A 13 -7.91 16.63 7.54
C LEU A 13 -8.97 15.79 6.81
N GLN A 14 -9.47 16.29 5.69
CA GLN A 14 -10.41 15.62 4.81
C GLN A 14 -10.06 15.88 3.34
N TRP A 15 -10.37 14.91 2.47
CA TRP A 15 -10.28 15.08 1.02
C TRP A 15 -11.51 15.81 0.49
N TYR A 16 -11.29 16.88 -0.27
CA TYR A 16 -12.33 17.65 -0.95
C TYR A 16 -12.12 17.53 -2.47
N PRO A 17 -13.09 17.03 -3.25
CA PRO A 17 -12.95 16.90 -4.69
C PRO A 17 -12.87 18.28 -5.36
N LEU A 18 -11.93 18.44 -6.28
CA LEU A 18 -11.76 19.61 -7.12
C LEU A 18 -12.37 19.31 -8.48
N SER A 19 -13.29 20.16 -8.96
CA SER A 19 -13.94 19.95 -10.25
C SER A 19 -14.11 21.23 -11.05
N VAL A 20 -14.04 21.10 -12.38
CA VAL A 20 -14.33 22.17 -13.34
C VAL A 20 -15.34 21.62 -14.34
N ALA A 21 -16.50 22.27 -14.47
CA ALA A 21 -17.57 21.85 -15.37
C ALA A 21 -17.89 20.34 -15.27
N SER A 22 -18.09 19.83 -14.04
CA SER A 22 -18.33 18.41 -13.70
C SER A 22 -17.20 17.41 -13.99
N ASN A 23 -16.06 17.85 -14.51
CA ASN A 23 -14.87 17.02 -14.66
C ASN A 23 -14.02 17.07 -13.39
N ASN A 24 -13.66 15.90 -12.86
CA ASN A 24 -12.73 15.79 -11.73
C ASN A 24 -11.35 16.31 -12.14
N GLN A 25 -10.79 17.22 -11.36
CA GLN A 25 -9.48 17.85 -11.56
C GLN A 25 -8.48 17.50 -10.45
N GLY A 26 -8.91 16.71 -9.46
CA GLY A 26 -8.06 16.28 -8.35
C GLY A 26 -8.78 16.40 -7.01
N GLU A 27 -8.02 16.35 -5.93
CA GLU A 27 -8.54 16.40 -4.57
C GLU A 27 -7.64 17.28 -3.71
N LEU A 28 -8.25 18.03 -2.79
CA LEU A 28 -7.57 18.86 -1.81
C LEU A 28 -7.64 18.19 -0.43
N LEU A 29 -6.49 17.96 0.21
CA LEU A 29 -6.43 17.55 1.61
C LEU A 29 -6.34 18.80 2.49
N ALA A 30 -7.40 19.12 3.23
CA ALA A 30 -7.45 20.31 4.08
C ALA A 30 -8.33 20.10 5.33
N SER A 31 -8.21 20.99 6.30
CA SER A 31 -9.23 21.23 7.31
C SER A 31 -9.53 22.73 7.37
N PHE A 32 -10.75 23.10 7.77
CA PHE A 32 -11.24 24.48 7.71
C PHE A 32 -11.85 24.88 9.06
N GLU A 33 -11.42 26.03 9.59
CA GLU A 33 -11.94 26.57 10.85
C GLU A 33 -12.52 27.97 10.63
N LEU A 34 -13.71 28.24 11.18
CA LEU A 34 -14.32 29.58 11.21
C LEU A 34 -14.25 30.12 12.63
N LEU A 35 -13.54 31.24 12.80
CA LEU A 35 -13.27 31.85 14.10
C LEU A 35 -14.00 33.20 14.20
N LEU A 36 -14.77 33.41 15.27
CA LEU A 36 -15.49 34.67 15.50
C LEU A 36 -14.53 35.72 16.08
N LYS A 37 -14.36 36.83 15.36
CA LYS A 37 -13.52 37.95 15.80
C LYS A 37 -14.36 38.89 16.68
N GLY A 38 -14.27 38.78 18.02
CA GLY A 38 -15.05 39.67 18.88
C GLY A 38 -15.07 39.46 20.40
N GLY A 39 -14.18 38.67 21.01
CA GLY A 39 -14.18 38.57 22.48
C GLY A 39 -13.07 37.74 23.13
N GLU A 40 -12.39 36.87 22.38
CA GLU A 40 -11.25 36.07 22.86
C GLU A 40 -10.10 36.12 21.83
N GLU A 41 -8.87 35.89 22.30
CA GLU A 41 -7.70 35.75 21.42
C GLU A 41 -7.91 34.59 20.43
N LEU A 42 -7.54 34.82 19.17
CA LEU A 42 -7.56 33.76 18.16
C LEU A 42 -6.59 32.64 18.57
N PRO A 43 -6.87 31.36 18.21
CA PRO A 43 -5.93 30.27 18.44
C PRO A 43 -4.56 30.58 17.85
N ILE A 44 -3.52 30.18 18.58
CA ILE A 44 -2.12 30.39 18.20
C ILE A 44 -1.89 29.64 16.88
N LEU A 45 -1.33 30.36 15.89
CA LEU A 45 -0.97 29.76 14.61
C LEU A 45 0.07 28.63 14.82
N PRO A 46 0.09 27.61 13.95
CA PRO A 46 1.11 26.58 14.00
C PRO A 46 2.51 27.21 14.00
N PRO A 47 3.45 26.70 14.81
CA PRO A 47 4.80 27.22 14.82
C PRO A 47 5.46 27.08 13.44
N THR A 48 6.28 28.05 13.08
CA THR A 48 7.03 28.04 11.81
C THR A 48 8.49 27.63 12.04
N ARG A 49 9.08 26.97 11.05
CA ARG A 49 10.52 26.71 10.97
C ARG A 49 11.06 27.37 9.70
N GLY A 50 11.61 28.58 9.85
CA GLY A 50 11.87 29.45 8.70
C GLY A 50 10.53 29.88 8.07
N ASP A 51 10.41 29.74 6.75
CA ASP A 51 9.21 30.13 5.99
C ASP A 51 8.14 29.01 5.90
N LEU A 52 8.34 27.89 6.61
CA LEU A 52 7.45 26.73 6.55
C LEU A 52 6.67 26.58 7.86
N TYR A 53 5.34 26.45 7.77
CA TYR A 53 4.51 26.00 8.89
C TYR A 53 4.83 24.55 9.24
N MET A 54 5.06 24.28 10.52
CA MET A 54 5.17 22.91 10.99
C MET A 54 3.80 22.25 11.01
N VAL A 55 3.75 20.97 10.63
CA VAL A 55 2.53 20.16 10.75
C VAL A 55 2.17 20.06 12.25
N PRO A 56 1.00 20.58 12.67
CA PRO A 56 0.54 20.47 14.05
C PRO A 56 0.53 19.02 14.53
N SER A 57 0.75 18.80 15.82
CA SER A 57 0.73 17.45 16.42
C SER A 57 -0.57 16.71 16.10
N ASP A 58 -1.68 17.45 16.05
CA ASP A 58 -3.02 16.87 16.03
C ASP A 58 -3.43 16.37 14.65
N VAL A 59 -2.78 16.86 13.59
CA VAL A 59 -2.97 16.38 12.20
C VAL A 59 -1.78 15.53 11.72
N ARG A 60 -0.81 15.27 12.60
CA ARG A 60 0.30 14.35 12.30
C ARG A 60 -0.21 12.91 12.41
N PRO A 61 -0.03 12.07 11.37
CA PRO A 61 -0.45 10.68 11.42
C PRO A 61 0.28 9.93 12.54
N GLN A 62 -0.46 9.08 13.25
CA GLN A 62 0.16 8.14 14.18
C GLN A 62 0.70 6.95 13.39
N LEU A 63 2.00 6.71 13.48
CA LEU A 63 2.61 5.55 12.84
C LEU A 63 2.50 4.29 13.71
N GLN A 64 2.38 3.15 13.06
CA GLN A 64 2.42 1.82 13.65
C GLN A 64 3.37 0.91 12.86
N LYS A 65 4.05 0.00 13.56
CA LYS A 65 4.86 -1.03 12.91
C LYS A 65 3.94 -2.00 12.19
N THR A 66 4.08 -2.06 10.88
CA THR A 66 3.29 -2.91 9.99
C THR A 66 4.23 -3.77 9.16
N ARG A 67 3.90 -5.06 9.05
CA ARG A 67 4.55 -5.95 8.10
C ARG A 67 3.75 -5.96 6.81
N VAL A 68 4.40 -5.66 5.70
CA VAL A 68 3.83 -5.82 4.36
C VAL A 68 4.29 -7.17 3.83
N GLU A 69 3.38 -8.13 3.75
CA GLU A 69 3.64 -9.45 3.15
C GLU A 69 3.09 -9.50 1.72
N VAL A 70 3.88 -10.07 0.81
CA VAL A 70 3.56 -10.17 -0.60
C VAL A 70 3.78 -11.60 -1.07
N LEU A 71 2.76 -12.18 -1.70
CA LEU A 71 2.85 -13.46 -2.39
C LEU A 71 2.80 -13.23 -3.91
N CYS A 72 3.97 -13.09 -4.52
CA CYS A 72 4.14 -12.82 -5.94
C CYS A 72 4.58 -14.07 -6.70
N TRP A 73 3.63 -14.77 -7.33
CA TRP A 73 3.92 -16.05 -7.99
C TRP A 73 4.77 -15.92 -9.25
N GLY A 74 4.60 -14.86 -10.03
CA GLY A 74 5.20 -14.77 -11.35
C GLY A 74 4.69 -13.59 -12.17
N VAL A 75 5.21 -13.45 -13.39
CA VAL A 75 4.76 -12.46 -14.38
C VAL A 75 4.49 -13.17 -15.71
N ARG A 76 3.48 -12.73 -16.47
CA ARG A 76 3.06 -13.37 -17.73
C ARG A 76 2.74 -12.30 -18.77
N ASN A 77 2.82 -12.67 -20.04
CA ASN A 77 2.42 -11.82 -21.17
C ASN A 77 3.10 -10.43 -21.18
N MET A 78 4.36 -10.35 -20.75
CA MET A 78 5.14 -9.11 -20.79
C MET A 78 5.38 -8.67 -22.24
N SER A 79 5.11 -7.40 -22.53
CA SER A 79 5.43 -6.79 -23.82
C SER A 79 6.93 -6.60 -23.99
N THR A 80 7.37 -6.36 -25.24
CA THR A 80 8.74 -5.95 -25.50
C THR A 80 8.98 -4.52 -25.00
N PHE A 81 10.14 -4.28 -24.41
CA PHE A 81 10.59 -2.96 -24.00
C PHE A 81 11.81 -2.57 -24.85
N GLY A 82 11.78 -1.39 -25.49
CA GLY A 82 12.89 -0.92 -26.31
C GLY A 82 13.31 -1.91 -27.42
N LEU A 83 12.32 -2.51 -28.12
CA LEU A 83 12.51 -3.55 -29.14
C LEU A 83 13.14 -4.86 -28.65
N GLN A 84 13.32 -5.03 -27.33
CA GLN A 84 13.84 -6.25 -26.72
C GLN A 84 12.76 -6.96 -25.91
N ARG A 85 12.81 -8.30 -25.88
CA ARG A 85 11.90 -9.09 -25.06
C ARG A 85 12.39 -9.08 -23.62
N VAL A 86 11.45 -8.94 -22.68
CA VAL A 86 11.71 -9.18 -21.26
C VAL A 86 12.04 -10.66 -21.08
N THR A 87 13.17 -10.95 -20.43
CA THR A 87 13.65 -12.34 -20.26
C THR A 87 13.96 -12.70 -18.82
N ARG A 88 14.47 -11.75 -18.03
CA ARG A 88 14.94 -11.97 -16.66
C ARG A 88 14.35 -10.94 -15.70
N PRO A 89 13.02 -10.95 -15.51
CA PRO A 89 12.37 -9.95 -14.68
C PRO A 89 12.70 -10.15 -13.19
N SER A 90 12.75 -9.04 -12.46
CA SER A 90 12.61 -8.98 -11.01
C SER A 90 11.57 -7.91 -10.68
N ILE A 91 10.87 -8.06 -9.56
CA ILE A 91 9.88 -7.08 -9.11
C ILE A 91 10.33 -6.43 -7.81
N GLU A 92 10.22 -5.12 -7.73
CA GLU A 92 10.43 -4.33 -6.52
C GLU A 92 9.09 -3.85 -5.99
N PHE A 93 8.91 -3.96 -4.68
CA PHE A 93 7.78 -3.46 -3.93
C PHE A 93 8.27 -2.34 -3.02
N GLU A 94 7.61 -1.19 -3.05
CA GLU A 94 7.92 -0.03 -2.21
C GLU A 94 6.65 0.51 -1.56
N CYS A 95 6.69 0.73 -0.24
CA CYS A 95 5.61 1.36 0.50
C CYS A 95 6.16 2.03 1.76
N GLY A 96 5.70 3.26 2.06
CA GLY A 96 6.04 3.94 3.32
C GLY A 96 7.54 4.06 3.60
N GLY A 97 8.37 4.21 2.56
CA GLY A 97 9.83 4.28 2.66
C GLY A 97 10.54 2.94 2.82
N GLY A 98 9.82 1.83 2.99
CA GLY A 98 10.39 0.48 2.93
C GLY A 98 10.34 -0.11 1.53
N ARG A 99 11.29 -0.99 1.22
CA ARG A 99 11.38 -1.67 -0.07
C ARG A 99 11.84 -3.11 0.05
N ILE A 100 11.37 -3.96 -0.84
CA ILE A 100 11.88 -5.32 -1.03
C ILE A 100 11.90 -5.67 -2.52
N THR A 101 12.93 -6.38 -2.97
CA THR A 101 13.04 -6.84 -4.36
C THR A 101 13.00 -8.37 -4.40
N SER A 102 12.26 -8.92 -5.36
CA SER A 102 12.28 -10.36 -5.64
C SER A 102 13.67 -10.81 -6.12
N PRO A 103 13.98 -12.11 -6.02
CA PRO A 103 15.04 -12.69 -6.81
C PRO A 103 14.82 -12.44 -8.31
N VAL A 104 15.91 -12.42 -9.06
CA VAL A 104 15.87 -12.33 -10.52
C VAL A 104 15.36 -13.65 -11.08
N MET A 105 14.26 -13.59 -11.84
CA MET A 105 13.76 -14.75 -12.58
C MET A 105 14.81 -15.17 -13.62
N SER A 106 15.07 -16.48 -13.68
CA SER A 106 16.09 -17.05 -14.57
C SER A 106 15.72 -16.97 -16.04
N ASN A 107 14.48 -17.35 -16.40
CA ASN A 107 13.96 -17.28 -17.76
C ASN A 107 12.42 -17.27 -17.79
N LEU A 108 11.86 -16.10 -18.06
CA LEU A 108 10.40 -15.87 -18.16
C LEU A 108 9.69 -16.79 -19.16
N ARG A 109 10.36 -17.18 -20.25
CA ARG A 109 9.74 -18.02 -21.29
C ARG A 109 9.67 -19.48 -20.90
N LEU A 110 10.59 -19.94 -20.05
CA LEU A 110 10.64 -21.34 -19.61
C LEU A 110 9.75 -21.55 -18.39
N ASN A 111 9.87 -20.65 -17.40
CA ASN A 111 9.05 -20.68 -16.19
C ASN A 111 8.69 -19.25 -15.82
N PRO A 112 7.42 -18.84 -15.96
CA PRO A 112 6.97 -17.50 -15.63
C PRO A 112 6.81 -17.26 -14.12
N ASN A 113 7.21 -18.21 -13.27
CA ASN A 113 7.08 -18.11 -11.82
C ASN A 113 8.40 -17.75 -11.13
N PHE A 114 8.32 -17.01 -10.02
CA PHE A 114 9.46 -16.68 -9.16
C PHE A 114 9.81 -17.87 -8.25
N ASP A 115 11.11 -18.11 -8.05
CA ASP A 115 11.60 -19.20 -7.18
C ASP A 115 11.24 -19.00 -5.70
N LYS A 116 11.17 -17.73 -5.27
CA LYS A 116 10.75 -17.33 -3.92
C LYS A 116 9.59 -16.33 -4.04
N PRO A 117 8.33 -16.81 -4.06
CA PRO A 117 7.18 -15.94 -4.27
C PRO A 117 6.76 -15.18 -3.02
N HIS A 118 7.14 -15.64 -1.83
CA HIS A 118 6.85 -14.97 -0.56
C HIS A 118 7.94 -13.96 -0.21
N LEU A 119 7.56 -12.70 -0.08
CA LEU A 119 8.42 -11.57 0.29
C LEU A 119 7.73 -10.78 1.40
N PHE A 120 8.51 -10.16 2.28
CA PHE A 120 7.96 -9.24 3.26
C PHE A 120 8.98 -8.18 3.65
N PHE A 121 8.48 -7.08 4.18
CA PHE A 121 9.29 -6.03 4.77
C PHE A 121 8.50 -5.32 5.87
N ASP A 122 9.21 -4.82 6.88
CA ASP A 122 8.63 -4.12 8.01
C ASP A 122 8.79 -2.61 7.83
N VAL A 123 7.71 -1.86 8.05
CA VAL A 123 7.63 -0.40 7.86
C VAL A 123 6.77 0.24 8.94
N GLU A 124 6.93 1.54 9.13
CA GLU A 124 6.03 2.33 9.98
C GLU A 124 4.98 3.01 9.10
N LEU A 125 3.74 2.51 9.13
CA LEU A 125 2.63 3.03 8.35
C LEU A 125 1.65 3.80 9.23
N PRO A 126 0.95 4.81 8.70
CA PRO A 126 -0.13 5.46 9.41
C PRO A 126 -1.24 4.48 9.84
N LYS A 127 -1.83 4.75 11.00
CA LYS A 127 -3.02 4.03 11.46
C LYS A 127 -4.27 4.43 10.69
N GLU A 128 -4.36 5.71 10.37
CA GLU A 128 -5.52 6.28 9.68
C GLU A 128 -5.42 6.05 8.17
N GLU A 129 -6.50 5.51 7.58
CA GLU A 129 -6.64 5.25 6.14
C GLU A 129 -6.28 6.47 5.28
N LEU A 130 -6.69 7.66 5.72
CA LEU A 130 -6.49 8.92 5.02
C LEU A 130 -5.03 9.21 4.65
N TYR A 131 -4.10 8.76 5.50
CA TYR A 131 -2.67 9.02 5.34
C TYR A 131 -1.92 7.80 4.80
N MET A 132 -2.61 6.69 4.54
CA MET A 132 -1.98 5.45 4.07
C MET A 132 -1.27 5.67 2.74
N PRO A 133 0.05 5.40 2.65
CA PRO A 133 0.76 5.51 1.39
C PRO A 133 0.39 4.35 0.45
N PRO A 134 0.47 4.55 -0.87
CA PRO A 134 0.27 3.47 -1.83
C PRO A 134 1.42 2.46 -1.80
N LEU A 135 1.15 1.23 -2.24
CA LEU A 135 2.18 0.23 -2.53
C LEU A 135 2.52 0.29 -4.02
N THR A 136 3.77 0.61 -4.35
CA THR A 136 4.27 0.71 -5.72
C THR A 136 5.02 -0.56 -6.09
N LEU A 137 4.77 -1.04 -7.32
CA LEU A 137 5.36 -2.24 -7.89
C LEU A 137 6.12 -1.86 -9.15
N CYS A 138 7.42 -2.20 -9.20
CA CYS A 138 8.28 -1.92 -10.34
C CYS A 138 8.87 -3.21 -10.89
N ILE A 139 8.52 -3.56 -12.13
CA ILE A 139 9.11 -4.72 -12.82
C ILE A 139 10.34 -4.23 -13.58
N MET A 140 11.49 -4.81 -13.28
CA MET A 140 12.77 -4.53 -13.92
C MET A 140 13.22 -5.74 -14.74
N ASP A 141 13.71 -5.53 -15.95
CA ASP A 141 14.33 -6.59 -16.74
C ASP A 141 15.85 -6.61 -16.53
N ASN A 142 16.41 -7.70 -16.00
CA ASN A 142 17.83 -7.82 -15.69
C ASN A 142 18.61 -8.27 -16.93
N GLN A 143 19.06 -7.30 -17.71
CA GLN A 143 19.72 -7.52 -18.99
C GLN A 143 21.25 -7.68 -18.85
N ALA A 144 21.89 -8.05 -19.95
CA ALA A 144 23.35 -8.07 -20.05
C ALA A 144 23.95 -6.68 -19.75
N PHE A 145 25.24 -6.66 -19.38
CA PHE A 145 25.98 -5.43 -19.06
C PHE A 145 25.39 -4.61 -17.89
N GLY A 146 24.62 -5.25 -17.01
CA GLY A 146 24.09 -4.62 -15.79
C GLY A 146 22.93 -3.65 -16.01
N ARG A 147 22.37 -3.57 -17.22
CA ARG A 147 21.20 -2.74 -17.50
C ARG A 147 19.96 -3.33 -16.81
N LYS A 148 19.20 -2.48 -16.13
CA LYS A 148 17.96 -2.84 -15.44
C LYS A 148 16.85 -1.84 -15.71
N PRO A 149 16.35 -1.74 -16.96
CA PRO A 149 15.23 -0.87 -17.26
C PRO A 149 13.99 -1.30 -16.47
N VAL A 150 13.22 -0.33 -15.98
CA VAL A 150 11.85 -0.56 -15.51
C VAL A 150 10.98 -0.77 -16.75
N VAL A 151 10.43 -1.98 -16.87
CA VAL A 151 9.63 -2.40 -18.04
C VAL A 151 8.13 -2.30 -17.80
N ALA A 152 7.70 -2.25 -16.54
CA ALA A 152 6.32 -2.00 -16.15
C ALA A 152 6.25 -1.52 -14.70
N THR A 153 5.19 -0.76 -14.41
CA THR A 153 4.89 -0.28 -13.05
C THR A 153 3.42 -0.51 -12.75
N ALA A 154 3.10 -0.79 -11.49
CA ALA A 154 1.73 -0.83 -10.99
C ALA A 154 1.67 -0.18 -9.60
N VAL A 155 0.50 0.32 -9.23
CA VAL A 155 0.29 0.97 -7.93
C VAL A 155 -0.99 0.40 -7.33
N VAL A 156 -0.90 -0.07 -6.09
CA VAL A 156 -2.04 -0.37 -5.23
C VAL A 156 -2.29 0.87 -4.38
N THR A 157 -3.31 1.63 -4.76
CA THR A 157 -3.59 2.96 -4.19
C THR A 157 -4.19 2.90 -2.80
N ASP A 158 -5.01 1.90 -2.54
CA ASP A 158 -5.70 1.73 -1.27
C ASP A 158 -5.19 0.46 -0.57
N LEU A 159 -4.16 0.64 0.24
CA LEU A 159 -3.56 -0.45 1.02
C LEU A 159 -4.41 -0.79 2.27
N HIS A 160 -5.30 0.12 2.71
CA HIS A 160 -6.13 -0.06 3.90
C HIS A 160 -7.05 -1.27 3.80
N LYS A 161 -7.54 -1.57 2.60
CA LYS A 161 -8.32 -2.78 2.27
C LYS A 161 -7.64 -4.10 2.62
N TYR A 162 -6.33 -4.12 2.81
CA TYR A 162 -5.54 -5.31 3.10
C TYR A 162 -5.07 -5.38 4.55
N ILE A 163 -5.50 -4.45 5.41
CA ILE A 163 -5.22 -4.53 6.84
C ILE A 163 -5.90 -5.75 7.44
N ILE A 164 -5.14 -6.48 8.22
CA ILE A 164 -5.60 -7.64 8.97
C ILE A 164 -5.34 -7.33 10.44
N GLU A 165 -6.41 -7.15 11.20
CA GLU A 165 -6.28 -7.08 12.65
C GLU A 165 -5.78 -8.42 13.17
N PRO A 166 -4.74 -8.44 14.03
CA PRO A 166 -4.26 -9.66 14.65
C PRO A 166 -5.34 -10.20 15.58
N LYS A 167 -6.24 -11.05 15.06
CA LYS A 167 -7.14 -11.83 15.90
C LYS A 167 -6.27 -12.67 16.83
N THR A 168 -6.62 -12.70 18.12
CA THR A 168 -6.00 -13.54 19.17
C THR A 168 -6.09 -15.06 18.92
N THR A 169 -6.48 -15.48 17.72
CA THR A 169 -6.60 -16.86 17.31
C THR A 169 -5.55 -17.14 16.25
N ARG A 170 -4.65 -18.08 16.55
CA ARG A 170 -3.72 -18.70 15.60
C ARG A 170 -4.52 -19.38 14.48
N LEU A 171 -4.95 -18.62 13.49
CA LEU A 171 -5.31 -19.15 12.19
C LEU A 171 -4.03 -19.06 11.35
N PRO A 172 -3.52 -20.18 10.81
CA PRO A 172 -2.57 -20.07 9.71
C PRO A 172 -3.32 -19.40 8.55
N PHE A 173 -2.61 -18.78 7.62
CA PHE A 173 -3.14 -18.14 6.39
C PHE A 173 -4.03 -16.89 6.56
N VAL A 174 -3.48 -15.74 6.17
CA VAL A 174 -4.29 -14.63 5.65
C VAL A 174 -3.80 -14.28 4.25
N ILE A 175 -4.73 -14.29 3.31
CA ILE A 175 -4.51 -14.22 1.86
C ILE A 175 -5.01 -12.86 1.39
N VAL A 176 -4.14 -12.10 0.72
CA VAL A 176 -4.53 -10.91 -0.04
C VAL A 176 -4.91 -11.34 -1.46
N ALA A 177 -6.17 -11.12 -1.84
CA ALA A 177 -6.66 -11.34 -3.20
C ALA A 177 -6.85 -10.00 -3.93
N SER A 178 -6.37 -9.91 -5.17
CA SER A 178 -6.78 -8.86 -6.11
C SER A 178 -8.19 -9.15 -6.61
N LYS A 179 -9.06 -8.13 -6.59
CA LYS A 179 -10.40 -8.18 -7.17
C LYS A 179 -10.39 -7.36 -8.46
N ASP A 180 -9.92 -7.96 -9.56
CA ASP A 180 -10.58 -7.73 -10.85
C ASP A 180 -10.38 -8.84 -11.89
N MET A 181 -11.52 -9.18 -12.50
CA MET A 181 -11.80 -9.91 -13.72
C MET A 181 -11.19 -11.31 -13.99
N GLY A 182 -12.00 -12.34 -13.73
CA GLY A 182 -12.21 -13.41 -14.71
C GLY A 182 -11.29 -14.63 -14.70
N GLN A 183 -10.92 -15.19 -13.54
CA GLN A 183 -10.64 -16.62 -13.40
C GLN A 183 -10.67 -17.03 -11.92
N ARG A 184 -11.38 -18.12 -11.62
CA ARG A 184 -11.52 -18.69 -10.27
C ARG A 184 -10.14 -19.15 -9.77
N VAL A 185 -9.56 -18.44 -8.81
CA VAL A 185 -8.49 -18.99 -7.96
C VAL A 185 -8.93 -18.86 -6.51
N ALA A 186 -9.51 -19.94 -5.99
CA ALA A 186 -9.55 -20.21 -4.57
C ALA A 186 -8.29 -21.04 -4.25
N LEU A 187 -7.45 -20.57 -3.33
CA LEU A 187 -6.43 -21.44 -2.73
C LEU A 187 -6.75 -21.60 -1.25
N LEU A 188 -7.20 -22.80 -0.89
CA LEU A 188 -7.23 -23.33 0.47
C LEU A 188 -6.73 -24.76 0.41
N ALA A 189 -5.70 -25.08 1.17
CA ALA A 189 -5.58 -26.34 1.89
C ALA A 189 -4.49 -26.22 2.97
N GLY A 190 -4.91 -26.20 4.23
CA GLY A 190 -4.06 -26.39 5.40
C GLY A 190 -3.90 -27.86 5.75
N VAL A 191 -2.87 -28.18 6.54
CA VAL A 191 -2.79 -29.46 7.27
C VAL A 191 -3.01 -29.16 8.74
N CYS A 192 -4.22 -29.43 9.24
CA CYS A 192 -4.48 -29.53 10.67
C CYS A 192 -4.25 -30.98 11.09
N ALA A 193 -3.24 -31.22 11.91
CA ALA A 193 -2.91 -32.53 12.45
C ALA A 193 -3.78 -32.90 13.66
N GLN A 194 -5.11 -32.92 13.52
CA GLN A 194 -6.01 -33.56 14.48
C GLN A 194 -7.42 -33.69 13.87
N CYS A 195 -7.60 -34.66 12.99
CA CYS A 195 -8.90 -35.27 12.66
C CYS A 195 -8.64 -36.60 11.93
N PRO A 196 -9.09 -37.76 12.46
CA PRO A 196 -8.95 -39.03 11.76
C PRO A 196 -10.05 -39.15 10.70
N GLY A 197 -9.65 -39.26 9.44
CA GLY A 197 -10.56 -39.57 8.34
C GLY A 197 -10.62 -38.47 7.31
N ILE A 198 -9.90 -38.72 6.21
CA ILE A 198 -10.17 -38.40 4.80
C ILE A 198 -8.80 -38.19 4.14
N GLN A 199 -8.09 -39.31 3.94
CA GLN A 199 -7.18 -39.43 2.81
C GLN A 199 -8.04 -39.64 1.57
N LYS A 200 -7.84 -38.84 0.52
CA LYS A 200 -7.45 -39.32 -0.81
C LYS A 200 -7.53 -38.20 -1.87
N HIS A 201 -6.43 -38.11 -2.62
CA HIS A 201 -6.31 -37.67 -4.01
C HIS A 201 -6.37 -36.18 -4.30
N LEU A 202 -5.19 -35.61 -4.54
CA LEU A 202 -4.98 -34.55 -5.52
C LEU A 202 -3.64 -34.86 -6.23
N VAL A 203 -3.76 -35.19 -7.51
CA VAL A 203 -2.72 -35.06 -8.55
C VAL A 203 -2.71 -33.61 -9.01
#